data_AF-A0A5C5ZGB8-F1
#
_entry.id   AF-A0A5C5ZGB8-F1
#
_cell.length_a   1.000
_cell.length_b   1.000
_cell.length_c   1.000
_cell.angle_alpha   90.00
_cell.angle_beta   90.00
_cell.angle_gamma   90.00
#
_symmetry.space_group_name_H-M   'P 1'
#
loop_
_entity.id
_entity.type
_entity.pdbx_description
1 polymer ?
#
loop_
_entity_poly.entity_id
_entity_poly.type
_entity_poly.pdbx_seq_one_letter_code
_entity_poly.pdbx_strand_id
1 'polypeptide(L)'
;MWDPENNSWFSEYVELPVVPSGKLLLVPKSIVRRKLDYDADEYYQHYILEHLREIELSANSELVKTLKNGSKRVTKKSLKEKYGTGKRINLQETKNDPAILTRYRNAKRDRVRPPLDHERFALESGTDDPDWDQLLTDVVSLPAGRDNANNYERAIESLLAALMYPALANPEPQTHIHDGRKRIDITYTNVATLGFFLWLAQNYSAPYIYVECKNYSGDPANPELDQLGGRFSPQRGQFGILVCRQIENKELFAERCRDTAQDQRGYIIYLDDDDISSMVDARKNEPGSYMGFDLLQARFDALVR
;
A
#
# COMPACT_ATOMS: atom_id res chain seq x y z
N MET A 1 16.49 -9.63 16.63
CA MET A 1 15.71 -9.68 15.38
C MET A 1 14.42 -10.46 15.63
N TRP A 2 13.39 -10.27 14.80
CA TRP A 2 12.14 -11.02 14.88
C TRP A 2 12.24 -12.29 14.03
N ASP A 3 11.91 -13.44 14.61
CA ASP A 3 11.73 -14.71 13.91
C ASP A 3 10.24 -14.90 13.61
N PRO A 4 9.80 -14.76 12.33
CA PRO A 4 8.40 -14.90 11.95
C PRO A 4 7.90 -16.35 11.99
N GLU A 5 8.77 -17.36 11.87
CA GLU A 5 8.37 -18.76 11.92
C GLU A 5 8.03 -19.17 13.36
N ASN A 6 8.88 -18.77 14.31
CA ASN A 6 8.73 -19.09 15.73
C ASN A 6 7.97 -18.03 16.52
N ASN A 7 7.58 -16.91 15.88
CA ASN A 7 6.96 -15.74 16.52
C ASN A 7 7.72 -15.28 17.77
N SER A 8 9.05 -15.20 17.69
CA SER A 8 9.90 -14.90 18.85
C SER A 8 10.98 -13.85 18.53
N TRP A 9 11.45 -13.17 19.58
CA TRP A 9 12.58 -12.25 19.48
C TRP A 9 13.85 -12.96 19.89
N PHE A 10 14.88 -12.90 19.05
CA PHE A 10 16.22 -13.38 19.38
C PHE A 10 17.25 -12.26 19.27
N SER A 11 18.43 -12.46 19.87
CA SER A 11 19.54 -11.50 19.82
C SER A 11 20.76 -12.15 19.19
N GLU A 12 21.33 -11.51 18.18
CA GLU A 12 22.52 -11.97 17.47
C GLU A 12 23.34 -10.76 17.03
N TYR A 13 24.64 -10.94 16.86
CA TYR A 13 25.51 -9.95 16.24
C TYR A 13 25.40 -10.07 14.71
N VAL A 14 25.03 -8.98 14.06
CA VAL A 14 24.94 -8.90 12.60
C VAL A 14 25.86 -7.82 12.05
N GLU A 15 26.37 -8.04 10.86
CA GLU A 15 27.06 -6.99 10.11
C GLU A 15 26.03 -5.97 9.62
N LEU A 16 26.30 -4.69 9.88
CA LEU A 16 25.45 -3.59 9.43
C LEU A 16 26.19 -2.80 8.36
N PRO A 17 25.49 -2.30 7.33
CA PRO A 17 26.07 -1.34 6.40
C PRO A 17 26.61 -0.13 7.17
N VAL A 18 27.78 0.36 6.79
CA VAL A 18 28.44 1.49 7.45
C VAL A 18 28.69 2.58 6.41
N VAL A 19 28.36 3.80 6.79
CA VAL A 19 28.71 5.04 6.07
C VAL A 19 29.62 5.89 6.98
N PRO A 20 30.29 6.93 6.47
CA PRO A 20 31.16 7.78 7.30
C PRO A 20 30.49 8.37 8.55
N SER A 21 29.17 8.54 8.53
CA SER A 21 28.38 9.03 9.68
C SER A 21 27.98 7.95 10.69
N GLY A 22 28.19 6.66 10.38
CA GLY A 22 27.93 5.55 11.30
C GLY A 22 27.30 4.32 10.67
N LYS A 23 26.84 3.40 11.53
CA LYS A 23 26.11 2.19 11.13
C LYS A 23 24.69 2.55 10.70
N LEU A 24 24.22 1.93 9.63
CA LEU A 24 22.86 2.09 9.13
C LEU A 24 21.98 0.92 9.56
N LEU A 25 20.74 1.23 9.92
CA LEU A 25 19.66 0.27 10.05
C LEU A 25 18.67 0.53 8.92
N LEU A 26 18.52 -0.42 8.00
CA LEU A 26 17.58 -0.31 6.91
C LEU A 26 16.18 -0.69 7.40
N VAL A 27 15.24 0.23 7.25
CA VAL A 27 13.83 0.03 7.64
C VAL A 27 12.97 0.15 6.38
N PRO A 28 12.10 -0.83 6.08
CA PRO A 28 11.20 -0.72 4.93
C PRO A 28 10.32 0.54 5.02
N LYS A 29 10.29 1.34 3.96
CA LYS A 29 9.49 2.58 3.91
C LYS A 29 8.01 2.34 4.23
N SER A 30 7.48 1.20 3.80
CA SER A 30 6.08 0.77 3.99
C SER A 30 5.64 0.69 5.47
N ILE A 31 6.56 0.50 6.42
CA ILE A 31 6.27 0.42 7.86
C ILE A 31 6.69 1.67 8.64
N VAL A 32 7.34 2.64 7.99
CA VAL A 32 7.73 3.89 8.65
C VAL A 32 6.48 4.70 8.95
N ARG A 33 6.37 5.16 10.20
CA ARG A 33 5.27 6.00 10.69
C ARG A 33 5.85 7.10 11.57
N ARG A 34 5.36 8.33 11.41
CA ARG A 34 5.70 9.44 12.31
C ARG A 34 5.14 9.25 13.72
N LYS A 35 3.94 8.69 13.81
CA LYS A 35 3.27 8.36 15.07
C LYS A 35 2.75 6.94 14.99
N LEU A 36 2.98 6.15 16.04
CA LEU A 36 2.45 4.79 16.14
C LEU A 36 0.93 4.80 15.95
N ASP A 37 0.41 3.75 15.29
CA ASP A 37 -1.03 3.60 15.11
C ASP A 37 -1.71 3.32 16.45
N TYR A 38 -1.07 2.54 17.32
CA TYR A 38 -1.48 2.38 18.71
C TYR A 38 -0.84 3.48 19.56
N ASP A 39 -1.66 4.47 19.91
CA ASP A 39 -1.27 5.59 20.75
C ASP A 39 -1.94 5.50 22.13
N ALA A 40 -1.14 5.65 23.19
CA ALA A 40 -1.64 5.55 24.56
C ALA A 40 -2.50 6.75 24.96
N ASP A 41 -2.17 7.93 24.43
CA ASP A 41 -2.91 9.16 24.71
C ASP A 41 -4.26 9.17 23.97
N GLU A 42 -4.28 8.73 22.71
CA GLU A 42 -5.52 8.53 21.96
C GLU A 42 -6.43 7.51 22.66
N TYR A 43 -5.90 6.36 23.07
CA TYR A 43 -6.65 5.35 23.82
C TYR A 43 -7.25 5.93 25.10
N TYR A 44 -6.46 6.70 25.85
CA TYR A 44 -6.92 7.38 27.04
C TYR A 44 -8.04 8.40 26.74
N GLN A 45 -7.81 9.32 25.79
CA GLN A 45 -8.73 10.42 25.51
C GLN A 45 -10.06 9.96 24.90
N HIS A 46 -10.04 8.95 24.04
CA HIS A 46 -11.20 8.58 23.20
C HIS A 46 -11.87 7.27 23.59
N TYR A 47 -11.24 6.42 24.41
CA TYR A 47 -11.83 5.15 24.83
C TYR A 47 -11.99 5.07 26.35
N ILE A 48 -10.92 5.28 27.11
CA ILE A 48 -10.98 5.22 28.58
C ILE A 48 -11.89 6.31 29.13
N LEU A 49 -11.67 7.58 28.75
CA LEU A 49 -12.48 8.68 29.26
C LEU A 49 -13.94 8.61 28.79
N GLU A 50 -14.21 8.08 27.60
CA GLU A 50 -15.58 7.92 27.12
C GLU A 50 -16.30 6.81 27.89
N HIS A 51 -15.63 5.69 28.19
CA HIS A 51 -16.17 4.63 29.03
C HIS A 51 -16.46 5.09 30.46
N LEU A 52 -15.52 5.79 31.10
CA LEU A 52 -15.73 6.36 32.43
C LEU A 52 -16.88 7.38 32.42
N ARG A 53 -17.03 8.16 31.34
CA ARG A 53 -18.16 9.08 31.17
C ARG A 53 -19.50 8.34 31.19
N GLU A 54 -19.60 7.21 30.50
CA GLU A 54 -20.82 6.39 30.44
C GLU A 54 -21.16 5.78 31.80
N ILE A 55 -20.16 5.30 32.54
CA ILE A 55 -20.33 4.83 33.92
C ILE A 55 -20.88 5.95 34.80
N GLU A 56 -20.26 7.13 34.78
CA GLU A 56 -20.67 8.24 35.65
C GLU A 56 -22.08 8.77 35.29
N LEU A 57 -22.42 8.81 33.99
CA LEU A 57 -23.74 9.20 33.52
C LEU A 57 -24.81 8.18 33.92
N SER A 58 -24.54 6.87 33.77
CA SER A 58 -25.49 5.80 34.13
C SER A 58 -25.71 5.70 35.62
N ALA A 59 -24.66 5.90 36.42
CA ALA A 59 -24.73 5.95 37.88
C ALA A 59 -25.36 7.25 38.41
N ASN A 60 -25.57 8.25 37.55
CA ASN A 60 -26.03 9.60 37.92
C ASN A 60 -25.21 10.20 39.08
N SER A 61 -23.88 10.11 38.97
CA SER A 61 -22.96 10.46 40.05
C SER A 61 -22.80 11.98 40.26
N GLU A 62 -22.00 12.34 41.26
CA GLU A 62 -21.61 13.73 41.55
C GLU A 62 -20.93 14.47 40.38
N LEU A 63 -20.38 13.74 39.40
CA LEU A 63 -19.74 14.35 38.23
C LEU A 63 -20.76 14.79 37.17
N VAL A 64 -22.02 14.35 37.29
CA VAL A 64 -23.08 14.65 36.33
C VAL A 64 -23.62 16.06 36.55
N LYS A 65 -23.60 16.86 35.49
CA LYS A 65 -24.19 18.21 35.48
C LYS A 65 -25.39 18.25 34.52
N THR A 66 -26.48 18.85 34.97
CA THR A 66 -27.66 19.11 34.15
C THR A 66 -27.52 20.48 33.47
N LEU A 67 -27.64 20.50 32.14
CA LEU A 67 -27.60 21.72 31.35
C LEU A 67 -28.98 22.40 31.32
N LYS A 68 -29.03 23.67 30.91
CA LYS A 68 -30.27 24.47 30.85
C LYS A 68 -31.37 23.83 29.99
N ASN A 69 -31.00 23.03 29.00
CA ASN A 69 -31.91 22.29 28.12
C ASN A 69 -32.33 20.92 28.68
N GLY A 70 -32.00 20.60 29.93
CA GLY A 70 -32.31 19.33 30.58
C GLY A 70 -31.35 18.17 30.26
N SER A 71 -30.40 18.34 29.32
CA SER A 71 -29.44 17.29 29.00
C SER A 71 -28.39 17.10 30.10
N LYS A 72 -27.99 15.85 30.35
CA LYS A 72 -26.95 15.50 31.32
C LYS A 72 -25.58 15.40 30.65
N ARG A 73 -24.55 15.90 31.34
CA ARG A 73 -23.17 15.89 30.84
C ARG A 73 -22.18 15.61 31.96
N VAL A 74 -21.16 14.81 31.64
CA VAL A 74 -19.92 14.67 32.40
C VAL A 74 -18.77 15.19 31.55
N THR A 75 -17.83 15.93 32.14
CA THR A 75 -16.72 16.57 31.40
C THR A 75 -15.44 15.73 31.47
N LYS A 76 -14.62 15.77 30.41
CA LYS A 76 -13.29 15.13 30.44
C LYS A 76 -12.39 15.70 31.54
N LYS A 77 -12.53 16.99 31.87
CA LYS A 77 -11.78 17.64 32.95
C LYS A 77 -12.10 17.01 34.30
N SER A 78 -13.38 16.87 34.65
CA SER A 78 -13.78 16.26 35.93
C SER A 78 -13.40 14.78 36.03
N LEU A 79 -13.44 14.05 34.91
CA LEU A 79 -12.95 12.67 34.87
C LEU A 79 -11.43 12.59 35.11
N LYS A 80 -10.65 13.49 34.50
CA LYS A 80 -9.20 13.58 34.73
C LYS A 80 -8.86 13.93 36.18
N GLU A 81 -9.63 14.81 36.82
CA GLU A 81 -9.46 15.18 38.22
C GLU A 81 -9.78 14.02 39.17
N LYS A 82 -10.85 13.26 38.91
CA LYS A 82 -11.26 12.13 39.76
C LYS A 82 -10.40 10.87 39.56
N TYR A 83 -10.20 10.48 38.30
CA TYR A 83 -9.55 9.21 37.96
C TYR A 83 -8.06 9.36 37.66
N GLY A 84 -7.55 10.57 37.44
CA GLY A 84 -6.16 10.81 37.07
C GLY A 84 -5.89 10.62 35.57
N THR A 85 -4.63 10.77 35.17
CA THR A 85 -4.17 10.75 33.77
C THR A 85 -3.04 9.76 33.52
N GLY A 86 -2.84 9.37 32.26
CA GLY A 86 -1.66 8.64 31.79
C GLY A 86 -1.82 7.11 31.75
N LYS A 87 -0.72 6.43 31.42
CA LYS A 87 -0.71 4.98 31.12
C LYS A 87 -1.21 4.09 32.26
N ARG A 88 -1.08 4.53 33.51
CA ARG A 88 -1.55 3.78 34.69
C ARG A 88 -3.07 3.60 34.67
N ILE A 89 -3.82 4.64 34.31
CA ILE A 89 -5.28 4.59 34.24
C ILE A 89 -5.74 3.72 33.08
N ASN A 90 -5.06 3.80 31.93
CA ASN A 90 -5.31 2.88 30.83
C ASN A 90 -5.22 1.43 31.30
N LEU A 91 -4.13 1.04 31.97
CA LEU A 91 -3.96 -0.34 32.44
C LEU A 91 -5.06 -0.76 33.43
N GLN A 92 -5.41 0.11 34.38
CA GLN A 92 -6.41 -0.19 35.40
C GLN A 92 -7.80 -0.38 34.77
N GLU A 93 -8.26 0.58 33.97
CA GLU A 93 -9.58 0.51 33.37
C GLU A 93 -9.69 -0.59 32.31
N THR A 94 -8.63 -0.86 31.55
CA THR A 94 -8.61 -2.02 30.64
C THR A 94 -8.67 -3.35 31.38
N LYS A 95 -8.08 -3.46 32.58
CA LYS A 95 -8.19 -4.67 33.40
C LYS A 95 -9.60 -4.87 33.93
N ASN A 96 -10.27 -3.78 34.30
CA ASN A 96 -11.65 -3.82 34.79
C ASN A 96 -12.65 -4.14 33.67
N ASP A 97 -12.47 -3.53 32.49
CA ASP A 97 -13.26 -3.83 31.29
C ASP A 97 -12.35 -4.02 30.05
N PRO A 98 -11.97 -5.27 29.73
CA PRO A 98 -11.18 -5.59 28.54
C PRO A 98 -11.88 -5.21 27.22
N ALA A 99 -13.21 -5.06 27.20
CA ALA A 99 -13.94 -4.71 25.99
C ALA A 99 -13.55 -3.32 25.45
N ILE A 100 -13.06 -2.42 26.31
CA ILE A 100 -12.57 -1.10 25.88
C ILE A 100 -11.39 -1.26 24.90
N LEU A 101 -10.45 -2.15 25.23
CA LEU A 101 -9.29 -2.41 24.37
C LEU A 101 -9.70 -3.13 23.08
N THR A 102 -10.67 -4.05 23.15
CA THR A 102 -11.23 -4.70 21.95
C THR A 102 -11.83 -3.68 21.00
N ARG A 103 -12.66 -2.74 21.50
CA ARG A 103 -13.22 -1.65 20.68
C ARG A 103 -12.13 -0.78 20.04
N TYR A 104 -11.08 -0.45 20.79
CA TYR A 104 -9.96 0.32 20.25
C TYR A 104 -9.20 -0.44 19.15
N ARG A 105 -8.90 -1.72 19.37
CA ARG A 105 -8.23 -2.56 18.38
C ARG A 105 -9.04 -2.72 17.10
N ASN A 106 -10.36 -2.92 17.21
CA ASN A 106 -11.24 -3.03 16.05
C ASN A 106 -11.27 -1.70 15.26
N ALA A 107 -11.47 -0.58 15.94
CA ALA A 107 -11.46 0.73 15.29
C ALA A 107 -10.12 1.07 14.60
N LYS A 108 -9.00 0.59 15.14
CA LYS A 108 -7.67 0.73 14.52
C LYS A 108 -7.48 -0.19 13.32
N ARG A 109 -8.02 -1.40 13.37
CA ARG A 109 -8.01 -2.33 12.24
C ARG A 109 -8.77 -1.77 11.04
N ASP A 110 -9.87 -1.06 11.29
CA ASP A 110 -10.68 -0.46 10.22
C ASP A 110 -10.10 0.87 9.69
N ARG A 111 -9.13 1.45 10.40
CA ARG A 111 -8.52 2.76 10.08
C ARG A 111 -7.01 2.67 10.01
N VAL A 112 -6.51 1.79 9.14
CA VAL A 112 -5.08 1.68 8.87
C VAL A 112 -4.60 2.97 8.22
N ARG A 113 -3.58 3.59 8.81
CA ARG A 113 -2.96 4.76 8.18
C ARG A 113 -2.11 4.31 7.00
N PRO A 114 -2.20 4.99 5.84
CA PRO A 114 -1.30 4.70 4.74
C PRO A 114 0.16 4.87 5.18
N PRO A 115 1.10 4.17 4.53
CA PRO A 115 2.51 4.54 4.60
C PRO A 115 2.72 6.02 4.28
N LEU A 116 3.86 6.57 4.71
CA LEU A 116 4.26 7.91 4.25
C LEU A 116 4.48 7.85 2.74
N ASP A 117 3.97 8.84 2.00
CA ASP A 117 4.24 9.02 0.58
C ASP A 117 5.60 9.71 0.37
N HIS A 118 6.00 9.90 -0.89
CA HIS A 118 7.26 10.54 -1.25
C HIS A 118 7.36 11.95 -0.69
N GLU A 119 6.31 12.74 -0.83
CA GLU A 119 6.26 14.14 -0.40
C GLU A 119 6.45 14.28 1.10
N ARG A 120 5.83 13.39 1.90
CA ARG A 120 6.03 13.38 3.35
C ARG A 120 7.41 12.88 3.74
N PHE A 121 7.97 11.91 3.02
CA PHE A 121 9.36 11.52 3.26
C PHE A 121 10.29 12.70 2.98
N ALA A 122 10.22 13.30 1.79
CA ALA A 122 11.00 14.45 1.39
C ALA A 122 10.95 15.58 2.44
N LEU A 123 9.74 15.93 2.88
CA LEU A 123 9.54 16.94 3.91
C LEU A 123 10.20 16.59 5.25
N GLU A 124 10.08 15.34 5.71
CA GLU A 124 10.57 14.92 7.04
C GLU A 124 12.08 14.59 7.04
N SER A 125 12.66 14.14 5.91
CA SER A 125 14.09 13.86 5.78
C SER A 125 14.91 15.01 5.19
N GLY A 126 14.27 16.04 4.64
CA GLY A 126 14.96 17.13 3.93
C GLY A 126 15.64 16.65 2.65
N THR A 127 15.06 15.64 1.99
CA THR A 127 15.52 15.09 0.71
C THR A 127 14.55 15.48 -0.39
N ASP A 128 14.97 15.37 -1.64
CA ASP A 128 14.08 15.63 -2.77
C ASP A 128 13.12 14.45 -3.02
N ASP A 129 12.00 14.74 -3.69
CA ASP A 129 11.14 13.72 -4.27
C ASP A 129 11.87 12.97 -5.41
N PRO A 130 11.39 11.78 -5.82
CA PRO A 130 11.96 11.11 -6.98
C PRO A 130 11.89 11.97 -8.24
N ASP A 131 12.96 11.95 -9.03
CA ASP A 131 13.01 12.62 -10.32
C ASP A 131 12.23 11.80 -11.38
N TRP A 132 10.94 12.09 -11.48
CA TRP A 132 10.04 11.40 -12.40
C TRP A 132 10.43 11.56 -13.86
N ASP A 133 10.97 12.73 -14.22
CA ASP A 133 11.36 13.03 -15.60
C ASP A 133 12.60 12.23 -15.99
N GLN A 134 13.57 12.13 -15.09
CA GLN A 134 14.74 11.29 -15.31
C GLN A 134 14.37 9.81 -15.38
N LEU A 135 13.52 9.32 -14.46
CA LEU A 135 13.05 7.94 -14.47
C LEU A 135 12.30 7.59 -15.77
N LEU A 136 11.46 8.50 -16.28
CA LEU A 136 10.80 8.32 -17.57
C LEU A 136 11.82 8.31 -18.72
N THR A 137 12.77 9.25 -18.70
CA THR A 137 13.84 9.35 -19.71
C THR A 137 14.66 8.07 -19.80
N ASP A 138 14.98 7.47 -18.66
CA ASP A 138 15.74 6.21 -18.57
C ASP A 138 14.98 5.03 -19.22
N VAL A 139 13.64 5.07 -19.23
CA VAL A 139 12.81 4.07 -19.91
C VAL A 139 12.75 4.35 -21.42
N VAL A 140 12.32 5.56 -21.81
CA VAL A 140 11.99 5.86 -23.21
C VAL A 140 13.23 5.95 -24.10
N SER A 141 14.39 6.31 -23.55
CA SER A 141 15.65 6.41 -24.30
C SER A 141 16.29 5.06 -24.66
N LEU A 142 15.87 3.98 -24.01
CA LEU A 142 16.40 2.64 -24.29
C LEU A 142 15.92 2.14 -25.67
N PRO A 143 16.81 1.59 -26.51
CA PRO A 143 16.40 1.00 -27.77
C PRO A 143 15.51 -0.23 -27.56
N ALA A 144 14.43 -0.34 -28.35
CA ALA A 144 13.63 -1.55 -28.41
C ALA A 144 14.46 -2.75 -28.89
N GLY A 145 14.10 -3.94 -28.43
CA GLY A 145 14.75 -5.20 -28.82
C GLY A 145 15.27 -6.01 -27.64
N ARG A 146 15.56 -7.29 -27.93
CA ARG A 146 15.99 -8.28 -26.93
C ARG A 146 17.28 -7.89 -26.21
N ASP A 147 18.21 -7.24 -26.92
CA ASP A 147 19.53 -6.89 -26.39
C ASP A 147 19.43 -5.91 -25.20
N ASN A 148 18.39 -5.08 -25.16
CA ASN A 148 18.13 -4.12 -24.07
C ASN A 148 17.00 -4.54 -23.13
N ALA A 149 16.44 -5.74 -23.28
CA ALA A 149 15.27 -6.17 -22.50
C ALA A 149 15.51 -6.11 -20.98
N ASN A 150 16.68 -6.54 -20.51
CA ASN A 150 17.02 -6.49 -19.08
C ASN A 150 17.21 -5.05 -18.57
N ASN A 151 17.75 -4.15 -19.39
CA ASN A 151 17.90 -2.74 -19.03
C ASN A 151 16.53 -2.06 -18.97
N TYR A 152 15.65 -2.40 -19.90
CA TYR A 152 14.27 -1.92 -19.93
C TYR A 152 13.48 -2.40 -18.72
N GLU A 153 13.57 -3.69 -18.37
CA GLU A 153 12.94 -4.26 -17.16
C GLU A 153 13.36 -3.50 -15.90
N ARG A 154 14.66 -3.19 -15.75
CA ARG A 154 15.19 -2.43 -14.61
C ARG A 154 14.70 -0.97 -14.59
N ALA A 155 14.67 -0.32 -15.76
CA ALA A 155 14.18 1.05 -15.87
C ALA A 155 12.68 1.14 -15.52
N ILE A 156 11.88 0.19 -16.03
CA ILE A 156 10.45 0.07 -15.69
C ILE A 156 10.26 -0.23 -14.21
N GLU A 157 11.05 -1.13 -13.61
CA GLU A 157 11.00 -1.40 -12.17
C GLU A 157 11.25 -0.13 -11.37
N SER A 158 12.32 0.61 -11.66
CA SER A 158 12.67 1.84 -10.95
C SER A 158 11.59 2.92 -11.09
N LEU A 159 11.05 3.11 -12.29
CA LEU A 159 9.98 4.07 -12.55
C LEU A 159 8.68 3.68 -11.84
N LEU A 160 8.22 2.44 -12.00
CA LEU A 160 6.97 1.97 -11.39
C LEU A 160 7.07 1.87 -9.87
N ALA A 161 8.22 1.47 -9.32
CA ALA A 161 8.42 1.41 -7.87
C ALA A 161 8.22 2.78 -7.22
N ALA A 162 8.60 3.84 -7.94
CA ALA A 162 8.44 5.18 -7.46
C ALA A 162 7.03 5.73 -7.81
N LEU A 163 6.48 5.51 -9.01
CA LEU A 163 5.12 5.97 -9.38
C LEU A 163 4.01 5.32 -8.53
N MET A 164 4.16 4.02 -8.24
CA MET A 164 3.11 3.23 -7.60
C MET A 164 3.16 3.30 -6.06
N TYR A 165 4.24 3.83 -5.49
CA TYR A 165 4.35 4.02 -4.05
C TYR A 165 3.51 5.22 -3.59
N PRO A 166 2.74 5.11 -2.48
CA PRO A 166 2.73 4.06 -1.47
C PRO A 166 1.69 2.95 -1.66
N ALA A 167 0.98 2.86 -2.79
CA ALA A 167 -0.03 1.83 -3.00
C ALA A 167 0.60 0.43 -3.20
N LEU A 168 1.69 0.38 -3.96
CA LEU A 168 2.51 -0.82 -4.14
C LEU A 168 3.88 -0.64 -3.49
N ALA A 169 4.41 -1.70 -2.89
CA ALA A 169 5.70 -1.68 -2.21
C ALA A 169 6.44 -3.00 -2.39
N ASN A 170 7.71 -3.02 -1.96
CA ASN A 170 8.61 -4.18 -2.00
C ASN A 170 8.69 -4.78 -3.42
N PRO A 171 9.21 -4.03 -4.41
CA PRO A 171 9.47 -4.60 -5.74
C PRO A 171 10.45 -5.77 -5.60
N GLU A 172 10.06 -6.91 -6.15
CA GLU A 172 10.89 -8.10 -6.27
C GLU A 172 11.14 -8.37 -7.76
N PRO A 173 12.31 -8.00 -8.29
CA PRO A 173 12.67 -8.35 -9.66
C PRO A 173 12.96 -9.85 -9.78
N GLN A 174 12.59 -10.43 -10.92
CA GLN A 174 12.91 -11.81 -11.31
C GLN A 174 12.42 -12.88 -10.32
N THR A 175 11.21 -12.71 -9.77
CA THR A 175 10.62 -13.66 -8.81
C THR A 175 10.45 -15.05 -9.43
N HIS A 176 11.04 -16.05 -8.78
CA HIS A 176 10.92 -17.46 -9.16
C HIS A 176 9.64 -18.10 -8.59
N ILE A 177 8.91 -18.85 -9.43
CA ILE A 177 7.68 -19.57 -9.08
C ILE A 177 7.80 -21.04 -9.53
N HIS A 178 7.17 -21.94 -8.75
CA HIS A 178 7.17 -23.39 -8.97
C HIS A 178 8.58 -23.98 -9.11
N ASP A 179 9.39 -23.87 -8.06
CA ASP A 179 10.77 -24.39 -8.01
C ASP A 179 11.66 -23.81 -9.13
N GLY A 180 11.46 -22.53 -9.47
CA GLY A 180 12.26 -21.82 -10.47
C GLY A 180 11.81 -21.99 -11.93
N ARG A 181 10.80 -22.80 -12.22
CA ARG A 181 10.33 -23.06 -13.61
C ARG A 181 9.61 -21.88 -14.25
N LYS A 182 9.02 -21.01 -13.44
CA LYS A 182 8.31 -19.82 -13.90
C LYS A 182 9.01 -18.59 -13.33
N ARG A 183 9.17 -17.55 -14.15
CA ARG A 183 9.71 -16.25 -13.76
C ARG A 183 8.69 -15.15 -14.06
N ILE A 184 8.56 -14.20 -13.15
CA ILE A 184 7.86 -12.93 -13.35
C ILE A 184 8.92 -11.85 -13.32
N ASP A 185 8.82 -10.87 -14.21
CA ASP A 185 9.81 -9.82 -14.32
C ASP A 185 9.83 -8.96 -13.06
N ILE A 186 8.66 -8.51 -12.57
CA ILE A 186 8.55 -7.76 -11.31
C ILE A 186 7.30 -8.18 -10.53
N THR A 187 7.45 -8.44 -9.23
CA THR A 187 6.33 -8.63 -8.30
C THR A 187 6.28 -7.49 -7.30
N TYR A 188 5.11 -6.90 -7.09
CA TYR A 188 4.87 -5.94 -6.02
C TYR A 188 3.94 -6.51 -4.95
N THR A 189 4.17 -6.13 -3.69
CA THR A 189 3.19 -6.31 -2.62
C THR A 189 2.15 -5.19 -2.68
N ASN A 190 0.87 -5.54 -2.74
CA ASN A 190 -0.22 -4.57 -2.62
C ASN A 190 -0.38 -4.17 -1.14
N VAL A 191 -0.01 -2.92 -0.82
CA VAL A 191 -0.10 -2.35 0.53
C VAL A 191 -1.07 -1.17 0.60
N ALA A 192 -1.91 -1.02 -0.43
CA ALA A 192 -2.82 0.09 -0.57
C ALA A 192 -3.88 0.11 0.54
N THR A 193 -4.07 1.28 1.16
CA THR A 193 -5.10 1.51 2.19
C THR A 193 -6.25 2.37 1.67
N LEU A 194 -6.23 2.73 0.39
CA LEU A 194 -7.22 3.55 -0.31
C LEU A 194 -6.99 3.42 -1.83
N GLY A 195 -7.94 3.89 -2.64
CA GLY A 195 -7.74 4.01 -4.07
C GLY A 195 -7.98 2.74 -4.89
N PHE A 196 -7.53 2.77 -6.15
CA PHE A 196 -7.70 1.68 -7.12
C PHE A 196 -7.19 0.33 -6.58
N PHE A 197 -5.97 0.26 -6.07
CA PHE A 197 -5.39 -1.01 -5.61
C PHE A 197 -6.06 -1.58 -4.35
N LEU A 198 -6.61 -0.73 -3.47
CA LEU A 198 -7.44 -1.20 -2.37
C LEU A 198 -8.77 -1.75 -2.91
N TRP A 199 -9.45 -0.98 -3.77
CA TRP A 199 -10.70 -1.41 -4.38
C TRP A 199 -10.52 -2.74 -5.11
N LEU A 200 -9.43 -2.88 -5.86
CA LEU A 200 -9.05 -4.11 -6.56
C LEU A 200 -8.92 -5.27 -5.56
N ALA A 201 -8.16 -5.11 -4.48
CA ALA A 201 -7.96 -6.17 -3.47
C ALA A 201 -9.24 -6.54 -2.69
N GLN A 202 -10.21 -5.63 -2.59
CA GLN A 202 -11.50 -5.89 -1.95
C GLN A 202 -12.48 -6.66 -2.84
N ASN A 203 -12.33 -6.56 -4.16
CA ASN A 203 -13.25 -7.16 -5.13
C ASN A 203 -12.63 -8.36 -5.87
N TYR A 204 -11.30 -8.44 -5.93
CA TYR A 204 -10.53 -9.44 -6.66
C TYR A 204 -9.30 -9.87 -5.85
N SER A 205 -8.83 -11.11 -6.04
CA SER A 205 -7.59 -11.56 -5.38
C SER A 205 -6.39 -10.82 -5.97
N ALA A 206 -5.85 -9.84 -5.25
CA ALA A 206 -4.70 -9.04 -5.66
C ALA A 206 -3.74 -8.71 -4.49
N PRO A 207 -3.29 -9.71 -3.69
CA PRO A 207 -2.28 -9.47 -2.64
C PRO A 207 -0.91 -9.11 -3.24
N TYR A 208 -0.62 -9.64 -4.44
CA TYR A 208 0.55 -9.29 -5.24
C TYR A 208 0.10 -8.80 -6.61
N ILE A 209 0.85 -7.83 -7.13
CA ILE A 209 0.66 -7.27 -8.47
C ILE A 209 1.85 -7.71 -9.32
N TYR A 210 1.56 -8.42 -10.40
CA TYR A 210 2.58 -8.92 -11.30
C TYR A 210 2.76 -8.00 -12.49
N VAL A 211 4.00 -7.66 -12.81
CA VAL A 211 4.34 -6.86 -13.98
C VAL A 211 5.25 -7.68 -14.88
N GLU A 212 4.87 -7.76 -16.15
CA GLU A 212 5.66 -8.40 -17.22
C GLU A 212 6.09 -7.31 -18.21
N CYS A 213 7.36 -7.27 -18.56
CA CYS A 213 7.96 -6.24 -19.39
C CYS A 213 8.34 -6.80 -20.77
N LYS A 214 7.85 -6.17 -21.84
CA LYS A 214 8.14 -6.55 -23.23
C LYS A 214 8.79 -5.41 -23.98
N ASN A 215 10.11 -5.51 -24.12
CA ASN A 215 10.91 -4.57 -24.92
C ASN A 215 10.90 -4.94 -26.42
N TYR A 216 9.72 -5.04 -27.02
CA TYR A 216 9.56 -5.34 -28.46
C TYR A 216 8.95 -4.15 -29.19
N SER A 217 9.24 -4.04 -30.49
CA SER A 217 8.74 -2.97 -31.37
C SER A 217 7.42 -3.32 -32.06
N GLY A 218 6.77 -4.41 -31.68
CA GLY A 218 5.50 -4.84 -32.25
C GLY A 218 4.54 -5.31 -31.18
N ASP A 219 3.26 -5.41 -31.55
CA ASP A 219 2.17 -5.70 -30.62
C ASP A 219 2.42 -6.99 -29.84
N PRO A 220 2.34 -6.95 -28.49
CA PRO A 220 2.20 -8.16 -27.71
C PRO A 220 1.00 -8.98 -28.21
N ALA A 221 1.13 -10.30 -28.17
CA ALA A 221 0.12 -11.22 -28.66
C ALA A 221 -0.46 -12.06 -27.51
N ASN A 222 -1.32 -13.01 -27.86
CA ASN A 222 -1.91 -13.93 -26.89
C ASN A 222 -0.88 -14.71 -26.06
N PRO A 223 0.29 -15.16 -26.59
CA PRO A 223 1.29 -15.86 -25.80
C PRO A 223 1.77 -15.07 -24.57
N GLU A 224 1.90 -13.75 -24.66
CA GLU A 224 2.30 -12.89 -23.55
C GLU A 224 1.22 -12.82 -22.47
N LEU A 225 -0.06 -12.73 -22.87
CA LEU A 225 -1.20 -12.77 -21.96
C LEU A 225 -1.33 -14.15 -21.29
N ASP A 226 -1.16 -15.22 -22.06
CA ASP A 226 -1.20 -16.60 -21.57
C ASP A 226 -0.06 -16.88 -20.59
N GLN A 227 1.14 -16.33 -20.87
CA GLN A 227 2.30 -16.42 -19.99
C GLN A 227 2.00 -15.81 -18.62
N LEU A 228 1.47 -14.59 -18.61
CA LEU A 228 1.15 -13.85 -17.38
C LEU A 228 -0.04 -14.49 -16.64
N GLY A 229 -1.12 -14.83 -17.35
CA GLY A 229 -2.28 -15.52 -16.80
C GLY A 229 -1.91 -16.87 -16.17
N GLY A 230 -0.98 -17.60 -16.79
CA GLY A 230 -0.41 -18.84 -16.25
C GLY A 230 0.41 -18.67 -14.97
N ARG A 231 0.70 -17.44 -14.52
CA ARG A 231 1.36 -17.15 -13.24
C ARG A 231 0.39 -16.96 -12.09
N PHE A 232 -0.86 -16.61 -12.39
CA PHE A 232 -1.86 -16.26 -11.39
C PHE A 232 -2.30 -17.46 -10.54
N SER A 233 -2.78 -17.17 -9.34
CA SER A 233 -3.52 -18.13 -8.53
C SER A 233 -4.40 -17.41 -7.50
N PRO A 234 -5.43 -18.05 -6.96
CA PRO A 234 -6.26 -17.44 -5.91
C PRO A 234 -5.46 -16.97 -4.69
N GLN A 235 -4.35 -17.66 -4.37
CA GLN A 235 -3.51 -17.36 -3.20
C GLN A 235 -2.45 -16.28 -3.48
N ARG A 236 -1.93 -16.24 -4.71
CA ARG A 236 -0.83 -15.34 -5.08
C ARG A 236 -1.29 -14.10 -5.86
N GLY A 237 -2.56 -14.05 -6.24
CA GLY A 237 -3.14 -12.94 -6.99
C GLY A 237 -3.51 -13.32 -8.43
N GLN A 238 -4.51 -12.62 -8.95
CA GLN A 238 -5.14 -12.82 -10.25
C GLN A 238 -5.13 -11.55 -11.10
N PHE A 239 -4.32 -10.57 -10.73
CA PHE A 239 -4.17 -9.32 -11.47
C PHE A 239 -2.71 -9.10 -11.89
N GLY A 240 -2.53 -8.59 -13.10
CA GLY A 240 -1.21 -8.22 -13.61
C GLY A 240 -1.26 -7.07 -14.61
N ILE A 241 -0.08 -6.51 -14.87
CA ILE A 241 0.16 -5.39 -15.78
C ILE A 241 1.18 -5.85 -16.82
N LEU A 242 0.79 -5.81 -18.10
CA LEU A 242 1.72 -5.99 -19.20
C LEU A 242 2.26 -4.63 -19.64
N VAL A 243 3.56 -4.44 -19.51
CA VAL A 243 4.24 -3.22 -19.94
C VAL A 243 4.98 -3.49 -21.24
N CYS A 244 4.78 -2.64 -22.24
CA CYS A 244 5.43 -2.77 -23.56
C CYS A 244 5.82 -1.41 -24.12
N ARG A 245 6.54 -1.38 -25.25
CA ARG A 245 6.97 -0.12 -25.86
C ARG A 245 5.81 0.59 -26.58
N GLN A 246 5.06 -0.15 -27.36
CA GLN A 246 3.98 0.37 -28.20
C GLN A 246 2.95 -0.73 -28.47
N ILE A 247 1.71 -0.29 -28.69
CA ILE A 247 0.62 -1.13 -29.22
C ILE A 247 0.01 -0.40 -30.42
N GLU A 248 0.13 -0.97 -31.61
CA GLU A 248 -0.42 -0.45 -32.85
C GLU A 248 -1.95 -0.48 -32.84
N ASN A 249 -2.56 -1.59 -32.39
CA ASN A 249 -4.01 -1.74 -32.30
C ASN A 249 -4.49 -1.93 -30.85
N LYS A 250 -4.63 -0.81 -30.12
CA LYS A 250 -5.05 -0.79 -28.71
C LYS A 250 -6.45 -1.38 -28.49
N GLU A 251 -7.35 -1.22 -29.47
CA GLU A 251 -8.70 -1.77 -29.42
C GLU A 251 -8.68 -3.30 -29.44
N LEU A 252 -7.98 -3.90 -30.42
CA LEU A 252 -7.83 -5.34 -30.52
C LEU A 252 -7.10 -5.92 -29.30
N PHE A 253 -6.08 -5.22 -28.80
CA PHE A 253 -5.38 -5.69 -27.62
C PHE A 253 -6.25 -5.62 -26.35
N ALA A 254 -7.10 -4.61 -26.23
CA ALA A 254 -8.10 -4.54 -25.17
C ALA A 254 -9.14 -5.67 -25.25
N GLU A 255 -9.59 -6.04 -26.46
CA GLU A 255 -10.46 -7.20 -26.67
C GLU A 255 -9.80 -8.49 -26.17
N ARG A 256 -8.53 -8.73 -26.51
CA ARG A 256 -7.78 -9.91 -26.02
C ARG A 256 -7.63 -9.95 -24.49
N CYS A 257 -7.43 -8.80 -23.86
CA CYS A 257 -7.37 -8.69 -22.40
C CYS A 257 -8.73 -9.00 -21.77
N ARG A 258 -9.82 -8.50 -22.38
CA ARG A 258 -11.19 -8.78 -21.97
C ARG A 258 -11.53 -10.26 -22.10
N ASP A 259 -11.19 -10.89 -23.21
CA ASP A 259 -11.38 -12.33 -23.43
C ASP A 259 -10.66 -13.15 -22.33
N THR A 260 -9.43 -12.76 -21.99
CA THR A 260 -8.66 -13.40 -20.91
C THR A 260 -9.35 -13.31 -19.55
N ALA A 261 -9.95 -12.15 -19.24
CA ALA A 261 -10.73 -11.95 -18.02
C ALA A 261 -12.03 -12.77 -18.03
N GLN A 262 -12.76 -12.79 -19.14
CA GLN A 262 -14.01 -13.53 -19.30
C GLN A 262 -13.80 -15.05 -19.24
N ASP A 263 -12.66 -15.54 -19.75
CA ASP A 263 -12.22 -16.93 -19.63
C ASP A 263 -11.77 -17.32 -18.21
N GLN A 264 -11.83 -16.40 -17.24
CA GLN A 264 -11.37 -16.59 -15.86
C GLN A 264 -9.88 -16.93 -15.75
N ARG A 265 -9.07 -16.48 -16.73
CA ARG A 265 -7.60 -16.63 -16.73
C ARG A 265 -6.89 -15.48 -16.02
N GLY A 266 -7.66 -14.62 -15.34
CA GLY A 266 -7.23 -13.47 -14.55
C GLY A 266 -7.36 -12.15 -15.30
N TYR A 267 -7.00 -11.06 -14.62
CA TYR A 267 -7.20 -9.70 -15.07
C TYR A 267 -5.87 -9.09 -15.46
N ILE A 268 -5.68 -8.84 -16.75
CA ILE A 268 -4.46 -8.23 -17.28
C ILE A 268 -4.83 -6.89 -17.88
N ILE A 269 -4.23 -5.81 -17.35
CA ILE A 269 -4.24 -4.51 -18.01
C ILE A 269 -2.89 -4.31 -18.71
N TYR A 270 -2.85 -3.34 -19.62
CA TYR A 270 -1.65 -3.02 -20.38
C TYR A 270 -1.26 -1.56 -20.24
N LEU A 271 0.04 -1.30 -20.39
CA LEU A 271 0.63 0.03 -20.44
C LEU A 271 1.71 0.03 -21.54
N ASP A 272 1.65 1.03 -22.42
CA ASP A 272 2.75 1.36 -23.32
C ASP A 272 3.51 2.62 -22.86
N ASP A 273 4.54 3.03 -23.61
CA ASP A 273 5.36 4.19 -23.27
C ASP A 273 4.51 5.48 -23.14
N ASP A 274 3.45 5.64 -23.95
CA ASP A 274 2.52 6.78 -23.91
C ASP A 274 1.65 6.76 -22.65
N ASP A 275 1.12 5.59 -22.30
CA ASP A 275 0.35 5.38 -21.07
C ASP A 275 1.22 5.68 -19.83
N ILE A 276 2.48 5.22 -19.81
CA ILE A 276 3.44 5.49 -18.73
C ILE A 276 3.77 6.99 -18.64
N SER A 277 4.01 7.65 -19.77
CA SER A 277 4.28 9.09 -19.83
C SER A 277 3.10 9.89 -19.26
N SER A 278 1.86 9.49 -19.62
CA SER A 278 0.64 10.10 -19.08
C SER A 278 0.52 9.92 -17.56
N MET A 279 0.93 8.76 -17.04
CA MET A 279 0.96 8.52 -15.58
C MET A 279 2.01 9.38 -14.87
N VAL A 280 3.17 9.61 -15.47
CA VAL A 280 4.19 10.53 -14.94
C VAL A 280 3.67 11.96 -14.90
N ASP A 281 3.05 12.42 -15.98
CA ASP A 281 2.46 13.76 -16.03
C ASP A 281 1.34 13.93 -14.98
N ALA A 282 0.47 12.93 -14.82
CA ALA A 282 -0.55 12.93 -13.78
C ALA A 282 0.07 12.96 -12.36
N ARG A 283 1.17 12.23 -12.14
CA ARG A 283 1.87 12.21 -10.85
C ARG A 283 2.45 13.56 -10.48
N LYS A 284 2.93 14.32 -11.46
CA LYS A 284 3.55 15.65 -11.29
C LYS A 284 2.52 16.76 -11.15
N ASN A 285 1.45 16.73 -11.94
CA ASN A 285 0.45 17.80 -11.99
C ASN A 285 -0.59 17.71 -10.87
N GLU A 286 -0.85 16.51 -10.35
CA GLU A 286 -1.85 16.27 -9.32
C GLU A 286 -1.22 15.57 -8.12
N PRO A 287 -0.65 16.31 -7.15
CA PRO A 287 -0.12 15.74 -5.92
C PRO A 287 -1.23 14.96 -5.18
N GLY A 288 -1.06 13.64 -5.06
CA GLY A 288 -2.08 12.72 -4.56
C GLY A 288 -2.77 11.85 -5.62
N SER A 289 -2.49 12.02 -6.92
CA SER A 289 -3.05 11.17 -7.99
C SER A 289 -2.63 9.69 -7.90
N TYR A 290 -1.56 9.40 -7.16
CA TYR A 290 -1.18 8.04 -6.74
C TYR A 290 -2.30 7.31 -5.98
N MET A 291 -3.33 8.03 -5.53
CA MET A 291 -4.50 7.44 -4.89
C MET A 291 -5.55 6.96 -5.89
N GLY A 292 -5.67 7.58 -7.06
CA GLY A 292 -6.73 7.30 -8.03
C GLY A 292 -6.35 6.23 -9.05
N PHE A 293 -5.18 6.37 -9.67
CA PHE A 293 -4.77 5.58 -10.84
C PHE A 293 -5.89 5.45 -11.89
N ASP A 294 -6.50 6.58 -12.26
CA ASP A 294 -7.68 6.63 -13.13
C ASP A 294 -7.48 5.90 -14.47
N LEU A 295 -6.26 5.97 -15.04
CA LEU A 295 -5.91 5.19 -16.23
C LEU A 295 -6.00 3.68 -15.97
N LEU A 296 -5.45 3.19 -14.86
CA LEU A 296 -5.50 1.77 -14.51
C LEU A 296 -6.93 1.33 -14.23
N GLN A 297 -7.71 2.19 -13.56
CA GLN A 297 -9.13 1.94 -13.31
C GLN A 297 -9.92 1.85 -14.62
N ALA A 298 -9.70 2.77 -15.56
CA ALA A 298 -10.35 2.75 -16.87
C ALA A 298 -9.98 1.50 -17.67
N ARG A 299 -8.70 1.11 -17.67
CA ARG A 299 -8.23 -0.15 -18.29
C ARG A 299 -8.88 -1.37 -17.65
N PHE A 300 -9.00 -1.39 -16.32
CA PHE A 300 -9.65 -2.49 -15.60
C PHE A 300 -11.15 -2.56 -15.88
N ASP A 301 -11.86 -1.42 -15.84
CA ASP A 301 -13.29 -1.35 -16.12
C ASP A 301 -13.59 -1.88 -17.53
N ALA A 302 -12.72 -1.63 -18.51
CA ALA A 302 -12.84 -2.18 -19.86
C ALA A 302 -12.73 -3.72 -19.93
N LEU A 303 -12.18 -4.39 -18.92
CA LEU A 303 -12.13 -5.85 -18.85
C LEU A 303 -13.46 -6.46 -18.40
N VAL A 304 -14.21 -5.76 -17.56
CA VAL A 304 -15.35 -6.31 -16.82
C VAL A 304 -16.71 -5.69 -17.18
N ARG A 305 -16.72 -4.57 -17.92
CA ARG A 305 -17.93 -3.86 -18.36
C ARG A 305 -18.22 -4.00 -19.85
#